data_AF-A0A961E7U6-F1
#
_entry.id   AF-A0A961E7U6-F1
#
_cell.length_a   1.000
_cell.length_b   1.000
_cell.length_c   1.000
_cell.angle_alpha   90.00
_cell.angle_beta   90.00
_cell.angle_gamma   90.00
#
_symmetry.space_group_name_H-M   'P 1'
#
loop_
_entity.id
_entity.type
_entity.pdbx_description
1 polymer ?
#
loop_
_entity_poly.entity_id
_entity_poly.type
_entity_poly.pdbx_seq_one_letter_code
_entity_poly.pdbx_strand_id
1 'polypeptide(L)' 'IYDLRQHLEEVVRPPLRQWKIFDRTDFTAAGEKRREELAAHLEKMEVQAARFEEQRDRLLAREASRGVSPELVAAT' A
#
# COMPACT_ATOMS: atom_id res chain seq x y z
N ILE A 1 0.21 0.57 -14.52
CA ILE A 1 -0.13 -0.38 -13.42
C ILE A 1 0.01 0.42 -12.13
N TYR A 2 -1.01 0.46 -11.27
CA TYR A 2 -1.04 1.28 -10.05
C TYR A 2 0.17 1.00 -9.15
N ASP A 3 0.69 2.03 -8.49
CA ASP A 3 1.69 1.82 -7.44
C ASP A 3 1.06 1.14 -6.21
N LEU A 4 1.91 0.47 -5.42
CA LEU A 4 1.45 -0.37 -4.32
C LEU A 4 0.75 0.43 -3.21
N ARG A 5 1.13 1.70 -2.99
CA ARG A 5 0.45 2.58 -2.04
C ARG A 5 -0.97 2.85 -2.51
N GLN A 6 -1.12 3.26 -3.76
CA GLN A 6 -2.43 3.57 -4.32
C GLN A 6 -3.35 2.35 -4.28
N HIS A 7 -2.81 1.15 -4.59
CA HIS A 7 -3.58 -0.08 -4.49
C HIS A 7 -4.08 -0.34 -3.06
N LEU A 8 -3.21 -0.18 -2.06
CA LEU A 8 -3.58 -0.36 -0.67
C LEU A 8 -4.69 0.63 -0.24
N GLU A 9 -4.52 1.92 -0.54
CA GLU A 9 -5.41 2.98 -0.05
C GLU A 9 -6.74 3.07 -0.81
N GLU A 10 -6.73 2.91 -2.13
CA GLU A 10 -7.89 3.13 -2.99
C GLU A 10 -8.65 1.84 -3.32
N VAL A 11 -8.01 0.67 -3.23
CA VAL A 11 -8.63 -0.60 -3.60
C VAL A 11 -8.83 -1.51 -2.38
N VAL A 12 -7.82 -1.68 -1.53
CA VAL A 12 -7.86 -2.68 -0.45
C VAL A 12 -8.53 -2.14 0.81
N ARG A 13 -8.15 -0.95 1.29
CA ARG A 13 -8.72 -0.39 2.53
C ARG A 13 -10.22 -0.04 2.46
N PRO A 14 -10.78 0.50 1.34
CA PRO A 14 -12.17 0.94 1.34
C PRO A 14 -13.17 -0.19 1.59
N PRO A 15 -13.07 -1.37 0.95
CA PRO A 15 -13.94 -2.51 1.26
C PRO A 15 -13.84 -2.98 2.72
N LEU A 16 -12.63 -3.03 3.28
CA LEU A 16 -12.41 -3.46 4.67
C LEU A 16 -13.07 -2.52 5.69
N ARG A 17 -13.03 -1.20 5.41
CA ARG A 17 -13.75 -0.19 6.19
C ARG A 17 -15.26 -0.28 6.01
N GLN A 18 -15.72 -0.43 4.77
CA GLN A 18 -17.15 -0.54 4.46
C GLN A 18 -17.81 -1.71 5.20
N TRP A 19 -17.10 -2.84 5.32
CA TRP A 19 -17.59 -4.03 6.01
C TRP A 19 -17.21 -4.08 7.48
N LYS A 20 -16.48 -3.07 7.98
CA LYS A 20 -16.02 -2.95 9.37
C LYS A 20 -15.33 -4.21 9.87
N ILE A 21 -14.50 -4.83 9.02
CA ILE A 21 -13.93 -6.16 9.28
C ILE A 21 -13.18 -6.21 10.61
N PHE A 22 -12.49 -5.12 10.99
CA PHE A 22 -11.73 -5.02 12.23
C PHE A 22 -12.55 -4.64 13.46
N ASP A 23 -13.78 -4.15 13.30
CA ASP A 23 -14.65 -3.77 14.43
C ASP A 23 -15.67 -4.87 14.77
N ARG A 24 -15.82 -5.87 13.90
CA ARG A 24 -16.75 -6.99 14.09
C ARG A 24 -16.27 -7.95 15.17
N THR A 25 -17.18 -8.31 16.08
CA THR A 25 -16.96 -9.22 17.20
C THR A 25 -17.76 -10.52 17.09
N ASP A 26 -18.43 -10.75 15.96
CA ASP A 26 -19.32 -11.87 15.72
C ASP A 26 -18.66 -13.03 14.95
N PHE A 27 -17.32 -13.04 14.86
CA PHE A 27 -16.61 -14.15 14.25
C PHE A 27 -16.40 -15.31 15.21
N THR A 28 -16.37 -16.52 14.67
CA THR A 28 -15.90 -17.70 15.39
C THR A 28 -14.38 -17.67 15.50
N ALA A 29 -13.78 -18.54 16.33
CA ALA A 29 -12.33 -18.63 16.48
C ALA A 29 -11.57 -18.75 15.13
N ALA A 30 -12.14 -19.46 14.15
CA ALA A 30 -11.55 -19.58 12.82
C ALA A 30 -11.64 -18.30 11.97
N GLY A 31 -12.63 -17.44 12.23
CA GLY A 31 -12.77 -16.13 11.60
C GLY A 31 -11.86 -15.09 12.26
N GLU A 32 -11.74 -15.12 13.59
CA GLU A 32 -10.79 -14.31 14.37
C GLU A 32 -9.35 -14.53 13.88
N LYS A 33 -8.93 -15.80 13.77
CA LYS A 33 -7.61 -16.15 13.22
C LYS A 33 -7.39 -15.60 11.80
N ARG A 34 -8.39 -15.69 10.93
CA ARG A 34 -8.31 -15.12 9.56
C ARG A 34 -8.22 -13.60 9.57
N ARG A 35 -8.88 -12.93 10.52
CA ARG A 35 -8.79 -11.49 10.68
C ARG A 35 -7.39 -11.06 11.12
N GLU A 36 -6.76 -11.81 12.02
CA GLU A 36 -5.35 -11.61 12.41
C GLU A 36 -4.39 -11.83 11.23
N GLU A 37 -4.57 -12.91 10.46
CA GLU A 37 -3.79 -13.18 9.25
C GLU A 37 -3.93 -12.05 8.21
N LEU A 38 -5.15 -11.53 8.04
CA LEU A 38 -5.41 -10.38 7.18
C LEU A 38 -4.71 -9.12 7.70
N ALA A 39 -4.77 -8.84 9.00
CA ALA A 39 -4.08 -7.69 9.60
C ALA A 39 -2.58 -7.75 9.35
N ALA A 40 -1.94 -8.89 9.62
CA ALA A 40 -0.52 -9.10 9.37
C ALA A 40 -0.14 -8.93 7.89
N HIS A 41 -1.03 -9.33 6.98
CA HIS A 41 -0.82 -9.14 5.54
C HIS A 41 -0.86 -7.65 5.16
N LEU A 42 -1.80 -6.88 5.71
CA LEU A 42 -1.90 -5.43 5.46
C LEU A 42 -0.67 -4.69 5.99
N GLU A 43 -0.18 -5.01 7.19
CA GLU A 43 1.05 -4.43 7.74
C GLU A 43 2.25 -4.71 6.82
N LYS A 44 2.37 -5.94 6.32
CA LYS A 44 3.42 -6.27 5.35
C LYS A 44 3.30 -5.44 4.07
N MET A 45 2.08 -5.25 3.56
CA MET A 45 1.83 -4.45 2.36
C MET A 45 2.18 -2.98 2.58
N GLU A 46 1.88 -2.42 3.76
CA GLU A 46 2.26 -1.06 4.14
C GLU A 46 3.79 -0.86 4.10
N VAL A 47 4.55 -1.79 4.68
CA VAL A 47 6.02 -1.76 4.66
C VAL A 47 6.54 -1.84 3.23
N GLN A 48 5.95 -2.68 2.39
CA GLN A 48 6.35 -2.81 0.99
C GLN A 48 6.03 -1.53 0.19
N ALA A 49 4.86 -0.93 0.42
CA ALA A 49 4.47 0.32 -0.21
C ALA A 49 5.44 1.46 0.15
N ALA A 50 5.77 1.60 1.44
CA ALA A 50 6.73 2.61 1.91
C ALA A 50 8.13 2.45 1.28
N ARG A 51 8.62 1.21 1.17
CA ARG A 51 9.90 0.93 0.50
C ARG A 51 9.87 1.28 -0.99
N PHE A 52 8.74 1.05 -1.65
CA PHE A 52 8.58 1.38 -3.06
C PHE A 52 8.55 2.90 -3.28
N GLU A 53 7.84 3.63 -2.43
CA GLU A 53 7.85 5.11 -2.41
C GLU A 53 9.27 5.64 -2.21
N GLU A 54 10.01 5.14 -1.22
CA GLU A 54 11.41 5.54 -0.97
C GLU A 54 12.32 5.28 -2.18
N GLN A 55 12.15 4.14 -2.86
CA GLN A 55 12.92 3.82 -4.07
C GLN A 55 12.58 4.76 -5.23
N ARG A 56 11.29 5.10 -5.40
CA ARG A 56 10.85 6.09 -6.40
C ARG A 56 11.43 7.47 -6.13
N ASP A 57 11.35 7.94 -4.89
CA ASP A 57 11.88 9.25 -4.51
C ASP A 57 13.39 9.34 -4.75
N ARG A 58 14.13 8.26 -4.44
CA ARG A 58 15.57 8.17 -4.74
C ARG A 58 15.87 8.21 -6.24
N LEU A 59 15.04 7.57 -7.07
CA LEU A 59 15.19 7.62 -8.52
C LEU A 59 14.94 9.04 -9.05
N LEU A 60 13.82 9.66 -8.64
CA LEU A 60 13.47 11.03 -9.00
C LEU A 60 14.57 12.03 -8.59
N ALA A 61 15.12 11.91 -7.37
CA ALA A 61 16.21 12.76 -6.90
C ALA A 61 17.51 12.58 -7.72
N ARG A 62 17.80 11.35 -8.16
CA ARG A 62 18.96 11.06 -9.03
C ARG A 62 18.76 11.64 -10.43
N GLU A 63 17.55 11.66 -10.96
CA GLU A 63 17.29 12.19 -12.30
C GLU A 63 17.19 13.71 -12.31
N ALA A 64 16.63 14.31 -11.25
CA ALA A 64 16.67 15.76 -11.04
C ALA A 64 18.11 16.28 -10.97
N SER A 65 19.03 15.55 -10.30
CA SER A 65 20.45 15.93 -10.27
C SER A 65 21.18 15.73 -11.62
N ARG A 66 20.59 14.98 -12.56
CA ARG A 66 21.07 14.84 -13.94
C ARG A 66 20.47 15.88 -14.90
N GLY A 67 19.65 16.81 -14.41
CA GLY A 67 19.00 17.84 -15.22
C GLY A 67 17.87 17.31 -16.12
N VAL A 68 17.38 16.09 -15.88
CA VAL A 68 16.19 15.57 -16.55
C VAL A 68 14.97 16.13 -15.84
N SER A 69 14.13 16.87 -16.56
CA SER A 69 12.91 17.46 -16.02
C SER A 69 12.00 16.38 -15.43
N PRO A 70 11.45 16.56 -14.21
CA PRO A 70 10.68 15.53 -13.50
C PRO A 70 9.42 15.04 -14.25
N GLU A 71 8.87 15.84 -15.17
CA GLU A 71 7.75 15.44 -16.03
C GLU A 71 8.10 14.36 -17.06
N LEU A 72 9.34 14.30 -17.56
CA LEU A 72 9.75 13.25 -18.51
C LEU A 72 9.94 11.88 -17.83
N VAL A 73 10.26 11.91 -16.55
CA VAL A 73 10.55 10.72 -15.74
C VAL A 73 9.28 10.03 -15.29
N ALA A 74 8.25 10.78 -14.87
CA ALA A 74 6.98 10.22 -14.40
C ALA A 74 6.19 9.49 -15.51
N ALA A 75 6.54 9.70 -16.77
CA ALA A 75 5.87 9.14 -17.95
C ALA A 75 6.57 7.88 -18.53
N THR A 76 7.72 7.47 -17.99
CA THR A 76 8.51 6.31 -18.48
C THR A 76 8.45 5.16 -17.48
#